data_AF-A0A7C7FVW5-F1
#
_entry.id   AF-A0A7C7FVW5-F1
#
_cell.length_a   1.000
_cell.length_b   1.000
_cell.length_c   1.000
_cell.angle_alpha   90.00
_cell.angle_beta   90.00
_cell.angle_gamma   90.00
#
_symmetry.space_group_name_H-M   'P 1'
#
loop_
_entity.id
_entity.type
_entity.pdbx_description
1 polymer ?
#
loop_
_entity_poly.entity_id
_entity_poly.type
_entity_poly.pdbx_seq_one_letter_code
_entity_poly.pdbx_strand_id
1 'polypeptide(L)'
;MAFSPQFLDQIKDQIELVSVIGRRVNLKKKGREYLGICPFHNEKTASFTVNEDKGFFHCFGCGEHGSIFDFLMKIDTLTFPEAVERLANEAGLDMPSETQENGKRSEYIQKHY
;
A
#
# COMPACT_ATOMS: atom_id res chain seq x y z
N MET A 1 11.68 -0.94 11.89
CA MET A 1 11.81 -1.79 10.70
C MET A 1 11.91 -0.90 9.47
N ALA A 2 12.89 -1.13 8.60
CA ALA A 2 12.96 -0.50 7.29
C ALA A 2 12.75 -1.62 6.27
N PHE A 3 11.76 -1.47 5.40
CA PHE A 3 11.52 -2.41 4.31
C PHE A 3 12.33 -1.97 3.09
N SER A 4 12.92 -2.91 2.37
CA SER A 4 13.61 -2.57 1.13
C SER A 4 12.61 -2.07 0.07
N PRO A 5 12.96 -1.05 -0.73
CA PRO A 5 12.09 -0.57 -1.81
C PRO A 5 11.65 -1.70 -2.75
N GLN A 6 12.57 -2.64 -3.03
CA GLN A 6 12.30 -3.81 -3.88
C GLN A 6 11.18 -4.68 -3.30
N PHE A 7 11.20 -4.94 -1.98
CA PHE A 7 10.15 -5.73 -1.33
C PHE A 7 8.78 -5.03 -1.40
N LEU A 8 8.76 -3.71 -1.21
CA LEU A 8 7.52 -2.93 -1.31
C LEU A 8 6.97 -2.92 -2.74
N ASP A 9 7.83 -2.85 -3.77
CA ASP A 9 7.40 -2.95 -5.16
C ASP A 9 6.93 -4.36 -5.52
N GLN A 10 7.57 -5.42 -4.99
CA GLN A 10 7.09 -6.80 -5.18
C GLN A 10 5.67 -6.99 -4.62
N ILE A 11 5.38 -6.44 -3.44
CA ILE A 11 4.03 -6.48 -2.88
C ILE A 11 3.01 -5.79 -3.80
N LYS A 12 3.36 -4.61 -4.35
CA LYS A 12 2.47 -3.87 -5.26
C LYS A 12 2.26 -4.60 -6.59
N ASP A 13 3.22 -5.38 -7.05
CA ASP A 13 3.12 -6.15 -8.29
C ASP A 13 2.25 -7.42 -8.13
N GLN A 14 2.27 -8.02 -6.94
CA GLN A 14 1.49 -9.23 -6.65
C GLN A 14 0.05 -8.96 -6.22
N ILE A 15 -0.27 -7.72 -5.83
CA ILE A 15 -1.60 -7.34 -5.33
C ILE A 15 -2.21 -6.23 -6.16
N GLU A 16 -3.42 -6.49 -6.64
CA GLU A 16 -4.23 -5.48 -7.31
C GLU A 16 -4.79 -4.45 -6.30
N LEU A 17 -4.48 -3.17 -6.52
CA LEU A 17 -4.94 -2.05 -5.69
C LEU A 17 -6.47 -1.97 -5.65
N VAL A 18 -7.13 -2.17 -6.79
CA VAL A 18 -8.57 -2.20 -6.96
C VAL A 18 -9.20 -3.36 -6.19
N SER A 19 -8.52 -4.51 -6.10
CA SER A 19 -9.01 -5.66 -5.32
C SER A 19 -9.04 -5.32 -3.84
N VAL A 20 -7.95 -4.75 -3.30
CA VAL A 20 -7.87 -4.37 -1.88
C VAL A 20 -8.87 -3.27 -1.54
N ILE A 21 -8.94 -2.20 -2.33
CA ILE A 21 -9.89 -1.11 -2.08
C ILE A 21 -11.34 -1.59 -2.30
N GLY A 22 -11.57 -2.42 -3.31
CA GLY A 22 -12.89 -2.94 -3.68
C GLY A 22 -13.58 -3.75 -2.58
N ARG A 23 -12.82 -4.29 -1.62
CA ARG A 23 -13.37 -4.95 -0.43
C ARG A 23 -14.07 -3.99 0.53
N ARG A 24 -13.68 -2.71 0.53
CA ARG A 24 -14.20 -1.67 1.43
C ARG A 24 -15.09 -0.68 0.70
N VAL A 25 -14.81 -0.42 -0.58
CA VAL A 25 -15.48 0.59 -1.39
C VAL A 25 -16.10 -0.08 -2.61
N ASN A 26 -17.37 0.20 -2.87
CA ASN A 26 -17.99 -0.25 -4.11
C ASN A 26 -17.45 0.56 -5.29
N LEU A 27 -16.52 -0.04 -6.04
CA LEU A 27 -15.85 0.57 -7.18
C LEU A 27 -16.56 0.23 -8.50
N LYS A 28 -16.75 1.23 -9.36
CA LYS A 28 -17.25 1.07 -10.73
C LYS A 28 -16.15 1.44 -11.72
N LYS A 29 -15.86 0.53 -12.64
CA LYS A 29 -14.88 0.77 -13.70
C LYS A 29 -15.38 1.85 -14.68
N LYS A 30 -14.54 2.82 -14.98
CA LYS A 30 -14.76 3.90 -15.96
C LYS A 30 -13.49 4.12 -16.78
N GLY A 31 -13.42 3.48 -17.94
CA GLY A 31 -12.20 3.49 -18.75
C GLY A 31 -11.09 2.71 -18.07
N ARG A 32 -9.96 3.39 -17.80
CA ARG A 32 -8.79 2.81 -17.12
C ARG A 32 -8.81 2.98 -15.59
N GLU A 33 -9.75 3.76 -15.08
CA GLU A 33 -9.85 4.09 -13.66
C GLU A 33 -11.11 3.48 -13.06
N TYR A 34 -11.16 3.45 -11.73
CA TYR A 34 -12.31 2.98 -10.98
C TYR A 34 -12.81 4.10 -10.07
N LEU A 35 -14.12 4.31 -10.04
CA LEU A 35 -14.73 5.35 -9.21
C LEU A 35 -15.60 4.75 -8.11
N GLY A 36 -15.58 5.38 -6.94
CA GLY A 36 -16.39 5.02 -5.79
C GLY A 36 -16.74 6.22 -4.92
N ILE A 37 -17.52 5.97 -3.88
CA ILE A 37 -17.74 6.93 -2.79
C ILE A 37 -16.50 6.88 -1.89
N CYS A 38 -15.97 8.04 -1.51
CA CYS A 38 -14.81 8.08 -0.63
C CYS A 38 -15.12 7.44 0.73
N PRO A 39 -14.27 6.53 1.23
CA PRO A 39 -14.41 5.99 2.57
C PRO A 39 -13.85 6.91 3.66
N PHE A 40 -13.11 7.96 3.29
CA PHE A 40 -12.40 8.84 4.23
C PHE A 40 -13.21 10.06 4.68
N HIS A 41 -14.29 10.40 3.96
CA HIS A 41 -15.21 11.48 4.34
C HIS A 41 -16.63 11.16 3.88
N ASN A 42 -17.62 11.77 4.54
CA ASN A 42 -19.02 11.51 4.23
C ASN A 42 -19.48 12.32 3.01
N GLU A 43 -19.60 11.68 1.85
CA GLU A 43 -20.12 12.28 0.62
C GLU A 43 -21.19 11.41 -0.06
N LYS A 44 -22.03 12.05 -0.90
CA LYS A 44 -23.07 11.36 -1.69
C LYS A 44 -22.65 11.11 -3.13
N THR A 45 -21.63 11.81 -3.62
CA THR A 45 -21.11 11.72 -4.99
C THR A 45 -19.88 10.86 -5.03
N ALA A 46 -19.67 10.15 -6.14
CA ALA A 46 -18.45 9.36 -6.34
C ALA A 46 -17.28 10.27 -6.71
N SER A 47 -16.50 10.71 -5.71
CA SER A 47 -15.31 11.57 -5.91
C SER A 47 -14.00 10.80 -5.75
N PHE A 48 -14.07 9.54 -5.32
CA PHE A 48 -12.92 8.67 -5.09
C PHE A 48 -12.55 7.93 -6.38
N THR A 49 -11.30 8.08 -6.82
CA THR A 49 -10.77 7.49 -8.05
C THR A 49 -9.57 6.60 -7.73
N VAL A 50 -9.53 5.41 -8.33
CA VAL A 50 -8.42 4.46 -8.23
C VAL A 50 -7.85 4.23 -9.62
N ASN A 51 -6.54 4.36 -9.74
CA ASN A 51 -5.79 4.07 -10.95
C ASN A 51 -4.89 2.86 -10.71
N GLU A 52 -5.31 1.71 -11.21
CA GLU A 52 -4.59 0.44 -11.05
C GLU A 52 -3.21 0.50 -11.72
N ASP A 53 -3.17 0.95 -12.99
CA ASP A 53 -1.93 1.01 -13.78
C ASP A 53 -0.84 1.89 -13.12
N LYS A 54 -1.26 2.91 -12.37
CA LYS A 54 -0.35 3.84 -11.67
C LYS A 54 -0.18 3.52 -10.18
N GLY A 55 -0.91 2.53 -9.64
CA GLY A 55 -0.80 2.08 -8.26
C GLY A 55 -1.18 3.14 -7.20
N PHE A 56 -2.12 4.04 -7.50
CA PHE A 56 -2.57 5.04 -6.52
C PHE A 56 -4.09 5.26 -6.51
N PHE A 57 -4.58 5.80 -5.40
CA PHE A 57 -5.93 6.36 -5.29
C PHE A 57 -5.88 7.88 -5.05
N HIS A 58 -6.93 8.57 -5.44
CA HIS A 58 -7.12 9.99 -5.18
C HIS A 58 -8.62 10.31 -5.03
N CYS A 59 -8.97 11.03 -3.97
CA CYS A 59 -10.28 11.59 -3.76
C CYS A 59 -10.30 13.08 -4.10
N PHE A 60 -11.07 13.46 -5.11
CA PHE A 60 -11.23 14.86 -5.50
C PHE A 60 -12.12 15.68 -4.54
N GLY A 61 -12.84 15.01 -3.63
CA GLY A 61 -13.71 15.68 -2.65
C GLY A 61 -12.96 16.19 -1.42
N CYS A 62 -12.03 15.39 -0.89
CA CYS A 62 -11.28 15.72 0.33
C CYS A 62 -9.76 15.85 0.13
N GLY A 63 -9.24 15.53 -1.06
CA GLY A 63 -7.80 15.58 -1.38
C GLY A 63 -7.01 14.37 -0.90
N GLU A 64 -7.69 13.38 -0.31
CA GLU A 64 -7.05 12.16 0.16
C GLU A 64 -6.45 11.35 -0.99
N HIS A 65 -5.19 10.96 -0.85
CA HIS A 65 -4.46 10.25 -1.90
C HIS A 65 -3.37 9.39 -1.28
N GLY A 66 -2.94 8.38 -2.03
CA GLY A 66 -1.88 7.50 -1.58
C GLY A 66 -1.82 6.19 -2.35
N SER A 67 -0.96 5.31 -1.86
CA SER A 67 -0.78 3.95 -2.35
C SER A 67 -1.69 2.96 -1.61
N ILE A 68 -1.60 1.68 -1.97
CA ILE A 68 -2.29 0.58 -1.28
C ILE A 68 -1.98 0.54 0.23
N PHE A 69 -0.75 0.90 0.63
CA PHE A 69 -0.33 0.94 2.03
C PHE A 69 -1.02 2.09 2.77
N ASP A 70 -1.03 3.29 2.19
CA ASP A 70 -1.68 4.46 2.78
C ASP A 70 -3.18 4.22 2.97
N PHE A 71 -3.81 3.53 2.02
CA PHE A 71 -5.21 3.14 2.13
C PHE A 71 -5.45 2.25 3.35
N LEU A 72 -4.68 1.18 3.51
CA LEU A 72 -4.81 0.26 4.64
C LEU A 72 -4.51 0.94 5.98
N MET A 73 -3.47 1.76 6.03
CA MET A 73 -3.12 2.51 7.24
C MET A 73 -4.28 3.40 7.69
N LYS A 74 -4.95 4.09 6.75
CA LYS A 74 -6.05 4.99 7.07
C LYS A 74 -7.37 4.27 7.35
N ILE A 75 -7.68 3.22 6.58
CA ILE A 75 -8.99 2.54 6.68
C ILE A 75 -9.04 1.53 7.82
N ASP A 76 -7.93 0.83 8.06
CA ASP A 76 -7.82 -0.23 9.06
C ASP A 76 -7.04 0.23 10.30
N THR A 77 -6.67 1.52 10.36
CA THR A 77 -5.89 2.12 11.47
C THR A 77 -4.59 1.37 11.74
N LEU A 78 -3.96 0.85 10.68
CA LEU A 78 -2.73 0.07 10.78
C LEU A 78 -1.52 0.99 10.75
N THR A 79 -0.46 0.60 11.46
CA THR A 79 0.87 1.17 11.23
C THR A 79 1.43 0.70 9.89
N PHE A 80 2.45 1.40 9.38
CA PHE A 80 3.08 1.00 8.11
C PHE A 80 3.61 -0.45 8.12
N PRO A 81 4.30 -0.94 9.17
CA PRO A 81 4.71 -2.34 9.23
C PRO A 81 3.54 -3.33 9.21
N GLU A 82 2.44 -3.04 9.89
CA GLU A 82 1.25 -3.88 9.89
C GLU A 82 0.56 -3.90 8.52
N ALA A 83 0.51 -2.76 7.83
CA ALA A 83 -0.01 -2.69 6.47
C ALA A 83 0.86 -3.49 5.48
N VAL A 84 2.19 -3.40 5.62
CA VAL A 84 3.14 -4.18 4.82
C VAL A 84 3.00 -5.68 5.10
N GLU A 85 2.93 -6.08 6.37
CA GLU A 85 2.75 -7.49 6.75
C GLU A 85 1.45 -8.07 6.20
N ARG A 86 0.35 -7.33 6.30
CA ARG A 86 -0.93 -7.76 5.78
C ARG A 86 -0.89 -7.97 4.28
N LEU A 87 -0.31 -7.03 3.54
CA LEU A 87 -0.18 -7.13 2.10
C LEU A 87 0.84 -8.21 1.69
N ALA A 88 1.95 -8.39 2.41
CA ALA A 88 2.89 -9.47 2.16
C ALA A 88 2.20 -10.85 2.31
N ASN A 89 1.41 -11.03 3.36
CA ASN A 89 0.63 -12.25 3.58
C ASN A 89 -0.40 -12.48 2.46
N GLU A 90 -1.09 -11.43 2.01
CA GLU A 90 -2.04 -11.53 0.89
C GLU A 90 -1.33 -11.83 -0.45
N ALA A 91 -0.09 -11.36 -0.63
CA ALA A 91 0.75 -11.62 -1.78
C ALA A 91 1.42 -13.00 -1.75
N GLY A 92 1.31 -13.73 -0.63
CA GLY A 92 2.06 -14.98 -0.41
C GLY A 92 3.56 -14.77 -0.31
N LEU A 93 4.00 -13.57 0.08
CA LEU A 93 5.41 -13.21 0.28
C LEU A 93 5.79 -13.36 1.74
N ASP A 94 6.92 -14.02 2.00
CA ASP A 94 7.50 -14.10 3.35
C ASP A 94 7.99 -12.71 3.79
N MET A 95 7.61 -12.32 5.01
CA MET A 95 8.13 -11.10 5.62
C MET A 95 9.64 -11.21 5.82
N PRO A 96 10.42 -10.16 5.47
CA PRO A 96 11.85 -10.16 5.72
C PRO A 96 12.07 -10.24 7.23
N SER A 97 12.54 -11.39 7.70
CA SER A 97 12.91 -11.59 9.10
C SER A 97 14.00 -10.58 9.48
N GLU A 98 13.84 -9.86 10.60
CA GLU A 98 14.84 -8.91 11.16
C GLU A 98 16.25 -9.52 11.32
N THR A 99 16.37 -10.84 11.21
CA THR A 99 17.61 -11.60 11.33
C THR A 99 18.55 -11.52 10.12
N GLN A 100 18.15 -11.00 8.96
CA GLN A 100 19.02 -11.00 7.76
C GLN A 100 19.62 -9.65 7.35
N GLU A 101 19.14 -8.51 7.88
CA GLU A 101 19.70 -7.19 7.53
C GLU A 101 20.59 -6.56 8.60
N ASN A 102 20.75 -7.19 9.77
CA ASN A 102 21.71 -6.71 10.78
C ASN A 102 23.12 -7.30 10.62
N GLY A 103 23.34 -8.17 9.62
CA GLY A 103 24.64 -8.77 9.31
C GLY A 103 25.50 -8.01 8.28
N LYS A 104 24.96 -7.02 7.57
CA LYS A 104 25.70 -6.29 6.51
C LYS A 104 25.98 -4.82 6.80
N ARG A 105 25.58 -4.30 7.97
CA ARG A 105 25.87 -2.92 8.38
C ARG A 105 27.03 -2.79 9.39
N SER A 106 27.47 -3.89 10.01
CA SER A 106 28.60 -3.88 10.96
C SER A 106 29.97 -4.11 10.31
N GLU A 107 30.07 -4.77 9.14
CA GLU A 107 31.38 -5.00 8.49
C GLU A 107 31.98 -3.76 7.79
N TYR A 108 31.17 -2.75 7.45
CA TYR A 108 31.68 -1.56 6.75
C TYR A 108 32.38 -0.55 7.69
N ILE A 109 32.09 -0.59 9.00
CA ILE A 109 32.68 0.35 9.98
C ILE A 109 33.99 -0.20 10.56
N GLN A 110 34.19 -1.52 10.56
CA GLN A 110 35.36 -2.13 11.22
C GLN A 110 36.57 -2.39 10.30
N LYS A 111 36.44 -2.23 8.97
CA LYS A 111 37.55 -2.33 8.02
C LYS A 111 38.27 -1.00 7.71
N HIS A 112 37.82 0.10 8.31
CA HIS A 112 38.39 1.44 8.11
C HIS A 112 38.86 2.11 9.41
N TYR A 113 39.40 1.31 10.34
CA TYR A 113 40.25 1.77 11.44
C TYR A 113 41.40 0.79 11.65
#